data_AF-A0A840TJR5-F1
#
_entry.id   AF-A0A840TJR5-F1
#
_cell.length_a   1.000
_cell.length_b   1.000
_cell.length_c   1.000
_cell.angle_alpha   90.00
_cell.angle_beta   90.00
_cell.angle_gamma   90.00
#
_symmetry.space_group_name_H-M   'P 1'
#
loop_
_entity.id
_entity.type
_entity.pdbx_description
1 polymer ?
#
loop_
_entity_poly.entity_id
_entity_poly.type
_entity_poly.pdbx_seq_one_letter_code
_entity_poly.pdbx_strand_id
1 'polypeptide(L)'
;MKKTIFYVDEPKYQELSKVLSSSEISQYERVRGTVFLHSKEYVVHSAISEPPHQGWARLWGHEVVELSQYEGTLMPLRQKDHRCEVDFGRRERGYAGQIVDHGKRQLVMTGQEIEFRSSGTGQQISLF
;
A
#
# COMPACT_ATOMS: atom_id res chain seq x y z
N MET A 1 7.20 5.32 14.94
CA MET A 1 7.89 4.85 13.72
C MET A 1 8.14 6.01 12.78
N LYS A 2 9.33 6.11 12.17
CA LYS A 2 9.61 7.11 11.13
C LYS A 2 8.84 6.72 9.86
N LYS A 3 7.88 7.53 9.40
CA LYS A 3 7.16 7.26 8.15
C LYS A 3 8.07 7.52 6.96
N THR A 4 8.15 6.56 6.03
CA THR A 4 8.82 6.76 4.75
C THR A 4 7.86 7.49 3.81
N ILE A 5 8.31 8.59 3.23
CA ILE A 5 7.51 9.43 2.33
C ILE A 5 8.19 9.43 0.97
N PHE A 6 7.43 9.08 -0.07
CA PHE A 6 7.85 9.23 -1.46
C PHE A 6 7.12 10.40 -2.10
N TYR A 7 7.91 11.34 -2.61
CA TYR A 7 7.42 12.39 -3.47
C TYR A 7 7.45 11.88 -4.91
N VAL A 8 6.30 11.90 -5.56
CA VAL A 8 6.12 11.43 -6.93
C VAL A 8 5.59 12.56 -7.80
N ASP A 9 5.87 12.51 -9.09
CA ASP A 9 5.31 13.45 -10.05
C ASP A 9 3.79 13.28 -10.17
N GLU A 10 3.14 14.30 -10.74
CA GLU A 10 1.68 14.31 -10.88
C GLU A 10 1.13 13.12 -11.69
N PRO A 11 1.73 12.71 -12.83
CA PRO A 11 1.29 11.52 -13.55
C PRO A 11 1.33 10.25 -12.70
N LYS A 12 2.42 9.99 -11.96
CA LYS A 12 2.53 8.83 -11.08
C LYS A 12 1.56 8.93 -9.90
N TYR A 13 1.33 10.12 -9.37
CA TYR A 13 0.35 10.34 -8.31
C TYR A 13 -1.09 10.02 -8.77
N GLN A 14 -1.44 10.38 -10.01
CA GLN A 14 -2.71 10.03 -10.62
C GLN A 14 -2.85 8.53 -10.88
N GLU A 15 -1.77 7.85 -11.29
CA GLU A 15 -1.72 6.40 -11.42
C GLU A 15 -1.99 5.71 -10.08
N LEU A 16 -1.29 6.12 -9.02
CA LEU A 16 -1.50 5.64 -7.65
C LEU A 16 -2.94 5.85 -7.17
N SER A 17 -3.51 7.02 -7.45
CA SER A 17 -4.89 7.34 -7.08
C SER A 17 -5.94 6.44 -7.75
N LYS A 18 -5.69 6.02 -9.00
CA LYS A 18 -6.61 5.14 -9.75
C LYS A 18 -6.65 3.72 -9.21
N VAL A 19 -5.52 3.23 -8.67
CA VAL A 19 -5.39 1.88 -8.12
C VAL A 19 -5.71 1.79 -6.62
N LEU A 20 -6.14 2.88 -5.99
CA LEU A 20 -6.57 2.89 -4.59
C LEU A 20 -7.63 1.80 -4.35
N SER A 21 -7.33 0.89 -3.43
CA SER A 21 -8.06 -0.38 -3.23
C SER A 21 -8.64 -0.55 -1.81
N SER A 22 -8.87 0.54 -1.06
CA SER A 22 -9.30 0.49 0.36
C SER A 22 -10.59 -0.31 0.56
N SER A 23 -11.61 -0.05 -0.26
CA SER A 23 -12.88 -0.78 -0.26
C SER A 23 -12.74 -2.23 -0.70
N GLU A 24 -11.93 -2.50 -1.73
CA GLU A 24 -11.78 -3.81 -2.34
C GLU A 24 -11.04 -4.78 -1.41
N ILE A 25 -10.02 -4.29 -0.70
CA ILE A 25 -9.27 -5.09 0.28
C ILE A 25 -10.18 -5.41 1.47
N SER A 26 -10.91 -4.42 1.99
CA SER A 26 -11.74 -4.61 3.19
C SER A 26 -12.95 -5.52 2.95
N GLN A 27 -13.54 -5.51 1.75
CA GLN A 27 -14.76 -6.25 1.45
C GLN A 27 -14.51 -7.59 0.75
N TYR A 28 -13.49 -7.66 -0.10
CA TYR A 28 -13.28 -8.79 -1.02
C TYR A 28 -11.87 -9.38 -0.94
N GLU A 29 -11.00 -8.87 -0.08
CA GLU A 29 -9.58 -9.26 0.02
C GLU A 29 -8.85 -9.16 -1.33
N ARG A 30 -9.26 -8.20 -2.17
CA ARG A 30 -8.74 -7.99 -3.52
C ARG A 30 -8.15 -6.60 -3.68
N VAL A 31 -7.21 -6.47 -4.61
CA VAL A 31 -6.70 -5.17 -5.03
C VAL A 31 -7.15 -4.86 -6.46
N ARG A 32 -7.50 -3.59 -6.70
CA ARG A 32 -7.89 -3.08 -8.02
C ARG A 32 -6.70 -3.08 -8.98
N GLY A 33 -5.51 -2.83 -8.45
CA GLY A 33 -4.27 -2.82 -9.19
C GLY A 33 -3.07 -2.63 -8.29
N THR A 34 -1.90 -2.67 -8.91
CA THR A 34 -0.61 -2.40 -8.27
C THR A 34 0.15 -1.35 -9.09
N VAL A 35 1.13 -0.71 -8.47
CA VAL A 35 1.99 0.27 -9.13
C VAL A 35 3.44 -0.06 -8.85
N PHE A 36 4.28 0.05 -9.88
CA PHE A 36 5.74 -0.06 -9.71
C PHE A 36 6.36 1.31 -9.46
N LEU A 37 7.22 1.37 -8.44
CA LEU A 37 8.05 2.53 -8.11
C LEU A 37 9.41 2.04 -7.59
N HIS A 38 10.51 2.60 -8.09
CA HIS A 38 11.88 2.21 -7.69
C HIS A 38 12.12 0.67 -7.71
N SER A 39 11.65 0.01 -8.77
CA SER A 39 11.76 -1.44 -8.97
C SER A 39 11.01 -2.31 -7.94
N LYS A 40 10.10 -1.72 -7.17
CA LYS A 40 9.24 -2.42 -6.21
C LYS A 40 7.78 -2.26 -6.58
N GLU A 41 6.99 -3.30 -6.34
CA GLU A 41 5.54 -3.30 -6.58
C GLU A 41 4.82 -2.87 -5.30
N TYR A 42 3.82 -2.00 -5.44
CA TYR A 42 3.05 -1.46 -4.31
C TYR A 42 1.55 -1.64 -4.52
N VAL A 43 0.84 -1.87 -3.42
CA VAL A 43 -0.62 -1.75 -3.32
C VAL A 43 -0.96 -0.48 -2.57
N VAL A 44 -1.81 0.37 -3.16
CA VAL A 44 -2.32 1.58 -2.52
C VAL A 44 -3.65 1.26 -1.85
N HIS A 45 -3.74 1.43 -0.54
CA HIS A 45 -4.88 0.97 0.26
C HIS A 45 -5.50 2.03 1.16
N SER A 46 -4.95 3.24 1.22
CA SER A 46 -5.55 4.34 1.98
C SER A 46 -5.28 5.68 1.31
N ALA A 47 -6.17 6.64 1.55
CA ALA A 47 -6.07 8.00 1.04
C ALA A 47 -6.73 8.97 2.01
N ILE A 48 -6.23 10.20 2.06
CA ILE A 48 -6.89 11.32 2.73
C ILE A 48 -7.00 12.50 1.76
N SER A 49 -8.14 13.17 1.76
CA SER A 49 -8.29 14.48 1.13
C SER A 49 -8.02 15.58 2.17
N GLU A 50 -7.34 16.65 1.77
CA GLU A 50 -7.17 17.84 2.60
C GLU A 50 -7.87 19.02 1.90
N PRO A 51 -8.77 19.77 2.59
CA PRO A 51 -9.31 21.01 2.05
C PRO A 51 -8.16 21.98 1.73
N PRO A 52 -8.24 22.80 0.66
CA PRO A 52 -9.35 22.98 -0.29
C PRO A 52 -9.25 22.12 -1.56
N HIS A 53 -8.38 21.11 -1.60
CA HIS A 53 -8.05 20.40 -2.83
C HIS A 53 -9.20 19.48 -3.29
N GLN A 54 -9.56 19.55 -4.59
CA GLN A 54 -10.38 18.53 -5.26
C GLN A 54 -9.49 17.32 -5.57
N GLY A 55 -9.25 16.44 -4.60
CA GLY A 55 -8.46 15.23 -4.80
C GLY A 55 -7.88 14.65 -3.51
N TRP A 56 -7.13 13.55 -3.65
CA TRP A 56 -6.38 12.96 -2.54
C TRP A 56 -5.12 13.79 -2.28
N ALA A 57 -4.91 14.23 -1.05
CA ALA A 57 -3.71 14.95 -0.64
C ALA A 57 -2.56 14.01 -0.28
N ARG A 58 -2.89 12.82 0.27
CA ARG A 58 -1.91 11.78 0.61
C ARG A 58 -2.50 10.42 0.33
N LEU A 59 -1.65 9.52 -0.14
CA LEU A 59 -1.96 8.10 -0.35
C LEU A 59 -1.03 7.26 0.51
N TRP A 60 -1.49 6.11 0.96
CA TRP A 60 -0.65 5.11 1.64
C TRP A 60 -0.73 3.77 0.94
N GLY A 61 0.41 3.08 0.94
CA GLY A 61 0.54 1.75 0.38
C GLY A 61 1.57 0.90 1.08
N HIS A 62 1.56 -0.39 0.76
CA HIS A 62 2.60 -1.33 1.17
C HIS A 62 3.27 -1.91 -0.06
N GLU A 63 4.55 -2.24 0.08
CA GLU A 63 5.25 -3.09 -0.87
C GLU A 63 4.56 -4.46 -0.92
N VAL A 64 4.52 -5.08 -2.09
CA VAL A 64 3.96 -6.42 -2.25
C VAL A 64 4.92 -7.35 -2.96
N VAL A 65 4.85 -8.61 -2.57
CA VAL A 65 5.53 -9.72 -3.25
C VAL A 65 4.52 -10.82 -3.54
N GLU A 66 4.81 -11.68 -4.51
CA GLU A 66 4.00 -12.89 -4.68
C GLU A 66 4.11 -13.77 -3.44
N LEU A 67 3.02 -14.46 -3.09
CA LEU A 67 2.99 -15.34 -1.92
C LEU A 67 4.11 -16.40 -1.94
N SER A 68 4.48 -16.88 -3.12
CA SER A 68 5.57 -17.84 -3.34
C SER A 68 6.97 -17.25 -3.06
N GLN A 69 7.11 -15.93 -3.07
CA GLN A 69 8.36 -15.19 -2.90
C GLN A 69 8.46 -14.53 -1.51
N TYR A 70 7.47 -14.74 -0.65
CA TYR A 70 7.46 -14.14 0.68
C TYR A 70 8.44 -14.86 1.62
N GLU A 71 9.43 -14.12 2.10
CA GLU A 71 10.49 -14.62 3.01
C GLU A 71 10.33 -14.14 4.46
N GLY A 72 9.19 -13.54 4.81
CA GLY A 72 8.96 -13.02 6.16
C GLY A 72 8.74 -14.13 7.20
N THR A 73 8.98 -13.80 8.47
CA THR A 73 8.94 -14.77 9.59
C THR A 73 7.53 -15.16 10.00
N LEU A 74 6.55 -14.30 9.75
CA LEU A 74 5.15 -14.55 10.09
C LEU A 74 4.43 -15.20 8.92
N MET A 75 3.69 -16.27 9.19
CA MET A 75 2.81 -16.91 8.21
C MET A 75 1.82 -15.87 7.67
N PRO A 76 1.76 -15.66 6.34
CA PRO A 76 0.79 -14.74 5.74
C PRO A 76 -0.65 -15.19 5.99
N LEU A 77 -1.54 -14.24 6.23
CA LEU A 77 -2.93 -14.47 6.56
C LEU A 77 -3.86 -13.61 5.70
N ARG A 78 -5.05 -14.14 5.40
CA ARG A 78 -6.15 -13.38 4.81
C ARG A 78 -6.74 -12.41 5.84
N GLN A 79 -7.49 -11.40 5.39
CA GLN A 79 -7.92 -10.27 6.21
C GLN A 79 -8.69 -10.69 7.45
N LYS A 80 -9.56 -11.70 7.33
CA LYS A 80 -10.33 -12.22 8.48
C LYS A 80 -9.41 -12.74 9.60
N ASP A 81 -8.48 -13.63 9.27
CA ASP A 81 -7.58 -14.24 10.24
C ASP A 81 -6.54 -13.23 10.73
N HIS A 82 -6.09 -12.35 9.84
CA HIS A 82 -5.21 -11.24 10.16
C HIS A 82 -5.82 -10.34 11.24
N ARG A 83 -7.10 -9.97 11.10
CA ARG A 83 -7.83 -9.19 12.10
C ARG A 83 -7.97 -9.95 13.42
N CYS A 84 -8.31 -11.23 13.38
CA CYS A 84 -8.42 -12.05 14.60
C CYS A 84 -7.10 -12.07 15.38
N GLU A 85 -5.97 -12.34 14.73
CA GLU A 85 -4.66 -12.38 15.39
C GLU A 85 -4.27 -11.04 16.04
N VAL A 86 -4.62 -9.93 15.40
CA VAL A 86 -4.43 -8.58 15.95
C VAL A 86 -5.36 -8.32 17.14
N ASP A 87 -6.65 -8.65 17.02
CA ASP A 87 -7.64 -8.43 18.08
C ASP A 87 -7.36 -9.33 19.32
N PHE A 88 -6.78 -10.52 19.11
CA PHE A 88 -6.29 -11.39 20.19
C PHE A 88 -4.91 -11.00 20.74
N GLY A 89 -4.28 -9.96 20.21
CA GLY A 89 -2.98 -9.48 20.67
C GLY A 89 -1.80 -10.40 20.36
N ARG A 90 -1.97 -11.36 19.44
CA ARG A 90 -0.91 -12.29 19.00
C ARG A 90 0.01 -11.68 17.97
N ARG A 91 -0.47 -10.66 17.24
CA ARG A 91 0.30 -9.91 16.24
C ARG A 91 0.07 -8.41 16.42
N GLU A 92 1.07 -7.61 16.07
CA GLU A 92 0.99 -6.14 16.14
C GLU A 92 0.02 -5.58 15.09
N ARG A 93 -0.51 -4.37 15.29
CA ARG A 93 -1.31 -3.72 14.25
C ARG A 93 -0.42 -3.30 13.08
N GLY A 94 -0.86 -3.58 11.85
CA GLY A 94 -0.15 -3.18 10.64
C GLY A 94 1.13 -3.99 10.35
N TYR A 95 1.23 -5.22 10.88
CA TYR A 95 2.34 -6.11 10.58
C TYR A 95 2.31 -6.59 9.11
N ALA A 96 3.48 -6.88 8.56
CA ALA A 96 3.64 -7.47 7.23
C ALA A 96 3.11 -8.91 7.20
N GLY A 97 2.37 -9.29 6.16
CA GLY A 97 1.84 -10.64 6.02
C GLY A 97 0.35 -10.72 5.65
N GLN A 98 -0.30 -9.61 5.33
CA GLN A 98 -1.67 -9.65 4.82
C GLN A 98 -1.69 -10.15 3.37
N ILE A 99 -2.45 -11.22 3.10
CA ILE A 99 -2.69 -11.74 1.75
C ILE A 99 -3.81 -10.94 1.08
N VAL A 100 -3.57 -10.55 -0.17
CA VAL A 100 -4.56 -9.94 -1.06
C VAL A 100 -4.49 -10.55 -2.46
N ASP A 101 -5.64 -10.66 -3.13
CA ASP A 101 -5.73 -11.24 -4.47
C ASP A 101 -5.67 -10.15 -5.56
N HIS A 102 -4.85 -10.35 -6.60
CA HIS A 102 -4.76 -9.50 -7.79
C HIS A 102 -4.90 -10.35 -9.07
N GLY A 103 -6.12 -10.44 -9.59
CA GLY A 103 -6.44 -11.34 -10.70
C GLY A 103 -6.19 -12.80 -10.31
N LYS A 104 -5.20 -13.45 -10.94
CA LYS A 104 -4.78 -14.84 -10.61
C LYS A 104 -3.60 -14.90 -9.63
N ARG A 105 -3.03 -13.76 -9.24
CA ARG A 105 -1.90 -13.67 -8.33
C ARG A 105 -2.39 -13.54 -6.89
N GLN A 106 -1.70 -14.20 -5.97
CA GLN A 106 -1.82 -13.94 -4.54
C GLN A 106 -0.61 -13.14 -4.10
N LEU A 107 -0.86 -11.97 -3.54
CA LEU A 107 0.16 -11.04 -3.10
C LEU A 107 0.18 -10.96 -1.58
N VAL A 108 1.34 -10.71 -1.02
CA VAL A 108 1.52 -10.44 0.41
C VAL A 108 1.95 -9.00 0.58
N MET A 109 1.22 -8.24 1.39
CA MET A 109 1.63 -6.90 1.81
C MET A 109 2.79 -7.02 2.79
N THR A 110 3.91 -6.42 2.43
CA THR A 110 5.20 -6.53 3.10
C THR A 110 5.75 -5.18 3.52
N GLY A 111 6.68 -5.23 4.47
CA GLY A 111 7.45 -4.08 4.90
C GLY A 111 6.63 -3.06 5.67
N GLN A 112 7.11 -1.82 5.62
CA GLN A 112 6.50 -0.69 6.28
C GLN A 112 5.54 0.05 5.33
N GLU A 113 4.44 0.56 5.86
CA GLU A 113 3.57 1.49 5.15
C GLU A 113 4.35 2.71 4.64
N ILE A 114 4.19 2.99 3.35
CA ILE A 114 4.78 4.12 2.65
C ILE A 114 3.69 5.15 2.38
N GLU A 115 4.02 6.42 2.57
CA GLU A 115 3.18 7.54 2.19
C GLU A 115 3.63 8.11 0.85
N PHE A 116 2.71 8.26 -0.11
CA PHE A 116 2.95 8.93 -1.37
C PHE A 116 2.36 10.34 -1.33
N ARG A 117 3.15 11.31 -1.76
CA ARG A 117 2.75 12.71 -1.92
C ARG A 117 3.07 13.18 -3.33
N SER A 118 2.19 13.98 -3.92
CA SER A 118 2.55 14.74 -5.13
C SER A 118 3.68 15.70 -4.76
N SER A 119 4.74 15.76 -5.57
CA SER A 119 5.83 16.74 -5.43
C SER A 119 5.34 18.18 -5.63
N GLY A 120 4.09 18.36 -6.07
CA GLY A 120 3.58 19.63 -6.58
C GLY A 120 4.32 20.06 -7.84
N THR A 121 3.77 21.04 -8.54
CA THR A 121 4.47 21.79 -9.58
C THR A 121 5.56 22.64 -8.91
N GLY A 122 6.76 22.08 -8.71
CA GLY A 122 7.94 22.88 -8.32
C GLY A 122 8.95 22.25 -7.37
N GLN A 123 8.70 21.10 -6.71
CA GLN A 123 9.78 20.43 -5.99
C GLN A 123 10.60 19.57 -6.95
N GLN A 124 11.79 20.09 -7.27
CA GLN A 124 12.84 19.42 -8.01
C GLN A 124 13.13 18.05 -7.37
N ILE A 125 12.86 16.98 -8.13
CA ILE A 125 13.25 15.63 -7.76
C ILE A 125 14.77 15.58 -7.85
N SER A 126 15.45 15.57 -6.70
CA SER A 126 16.89 15.36 -6.65
C SER A 126 17.20 13.92 -7.08
N LEU A 127 17.72 13.77 -8.31
CA LEU A 127 18.33 12.55 -8.81
C LEU A 127 19.64 12.30 -8.04
N PHE A 128 19.64 11.33 -7.13
CA PHE A 128 20.85 10.72 -6.60
C PHE A 128 20.63 9.22 -6.45
#